data_AF-A0A0R3QE27-F1
#
_entry.id   AF-A0A0R3QE27-F1
#
_cell.length_a   1.000
_cell.length_b   1.000
_cell.length_c   1.000
_cell.angle_alpha   90.00
_cell.angle_beta   90.00
_cell.angle_gamma   90.00
#
_symmetry.space_group_name_H-M   'P 1'
#
loop_
_entity.id
_entity.type
_entity.pdbx_description
1 polymer ?
#
loop_
_entity_poly.entity_id
_entity_poly.type
_entity_poly.pdbx_seq_one_letter_code
_entity_poly.pdbx_strand_id
1 'polypeptide(L)'
;MKLNCLNGGYEDPRNCAICKCPTGSAGIRCESIPRSTMGCGGELLAGDKWLTLKNSIVGSCFWRITAPYGKVHLEVLDATYVCDSSCADNYLEIKRGAILEQTGFRQCCNAVPGDIISVTNQIYIISVALKAPANFTLRYIQDTTSNPLPKAPPAQWKGYGGITGLIGAENGIDNTWERVILKELPRTLQTFGRPTSNLFSDISRILQIFFNPR
;
A
#
# COMPACT_ATOMS: atom_id res chain seq x y z
N MET A 1 -17.30 12.93 37.71
CA MET A 1 -16.00 12.29 37.44
C MET A 1 -15.81 12.30 35.94
N LYS A 2 -14.66 12.77 35.44
CA LYS A 2 -14.38 12.87 34.00
C LYS A 2 -13.57 11.66 33.55
N LEU A 3 -14.11 10.85 32.65
CA LEU A 3 -13.42 9.71 32.05
C LEU A 3 -12.35 10.21 31.08
N ASN A 4 -11.12 9.71 31.21
CA ASN A 4 -10.01 10.11 30.36
C ASN A 4 -10.04 9.34 29.03
N CYS A 5 -10.73 9.88 28.02
CA CYS A 5 -10.81 9.30 26.68
C CYS A 5 -9.49 9.45 25.91
N LEU A 6 -9.10 8.41 25.19
CA LEU A 6 -7.88 8.33 24.38
C LEU A 6 -8.19 8.55 22.89
N ASN A 7 -7.15 8.73 22.09
CA ASN A 7 -7.23 8.78 20.62
C ASN A 7 -8.18 9.84 20.05
N GLY A 8 -8.50 10.87 20.84
CA GLY A 8 -9.47 11.90 20.48
C GLY A 8 -10.95 11.50 20.67
N GLY A 9 -11.20 10.49 21.51
CA GLY A 9 -12.55 10.24 22.01
C GLY A 9 -13.03 11.31 22.97
N TYR A 10 -14.34 11.38 23.15
CA TYR A 10 -15.00 12.24 24.14
C TYR A 10 -16.05 11.44 24.91
N GLU A 11 -16.42 11.88 26.11
CA GLU A 11 -17.40 11.18 26.96
C GLU A 11 -18.76 11.10 26.25
N ASP A 12 -19.44 9.94 26.29
CA ASP A 12 -20.78 9.83 25.72
C ASP A 12 -21.74 10.71 26.56
N PRO A 13 -22.42 11.71 25.96
CA PRO A 13 -23.37 12.57 26.67
C PRO A 13 -24.54 11.81 27.32
N ARG A 14 -24.81 10.58 26.86
CA ARG A 14 -25.87 9.71 27.39
C ARG A 14 -25.35 8.69 28.41
N ASN A 15 -24.04 8.46 28.47
CA ASN A 15 -23.42 7.53 29.40
C ASN A 15 -21.98 7.95 29.69
N CYS A 16 -21.77 8.75 30.74
CA CYS A 16 -20.44 9.26 31.10
C CYS A 16 -19.44 8.18 31.56
N ALA A 17 -19.86 6.91 31.68
CA ALA A 17 -18.97 5.79 31.98
C ALA A 17 -18.27 5.20 30.74
N ILE A 18 -18.57 5.71 29.53
CA ILE A 18 -17.96 5.27 28.27
C ILE A 18 -17.66 6.46 27.34
N CYS A 19 -16.60 6.34 26.56
CA CYS A 19 -16.25 7.30 25.52
C CYS A 19 -16.93 6.96 24.18
N LYS A 20 -17.34 7.99 23.44
CA LYS A 20 -17.57 7.89 21.99
C LYS A 20 -16.23 7.96 21.27
N CYS A 21 -15.93 6.92 20.52
CA CYS A 21 -14.63 6.73 19.89
C CYS A 21 -14.63 7.12 18.41
N PRO A 22 -13.56 7.79 17.94
CA PRO A 22 -13.33 7.98 16.51
C PRO A 22 -13.18 6.65 15.77
N THR A 23 -13.50 6.66 14.48
CA THR A 23 -13.34 5.48 13.61
C THR A 23 -11.92 4.93 13.68
N GLY A 24 -11.78 3.61 13.84
CA GLY A 24 -10.49 2.95 14.04
C GLY A 24 -10.10 2.75 15.51
N SER A 25 -10.89 3.26 16.46
CA SER A 25 -10.73 2.99 17.90
C SER A 25 -12.03 2.53 18.57
N ALA A 26 -11.90 1.79 19.67
CA ALA A 26 -12.97 1.21 20.47
C ALA A 26 -12.52 0.98 21.92
N GLY A 27 -13.40 0.42 22.74
CA GLY A 27 -13.17 0.22 24.18
C GLY A 27 -13.81 1.32 25.02
N ILE A 28 -13.71 1.20 26.33
CA ILE A 28 -14.36 2.13 27.26
C ILE A 28 -13.78 3.53 27.12
N ARG A 29 -12.47 3.61 26.86
CA ARG A 29 -11.68 4.83 26.75
C ARG A 29 -11.07 5.01 25.36
N CYS A 30 -11.54 4.28 24.34
CA CYS A 30 -10.98 4.28 22.99
C CYS A 30 -9.54 3.74 22.90
N GLU A 31 -9.18 2.82 23.81
CA GLU A 31 -7.84 2.23 23.94
C GLU A 31 -7.54 1.07 22.98
N SER A 32 -8.58 0.44 22.43
CA SER A 32 -8.49 -0.74 21.57
C SER A 32 -8.92 -0.44 20.14
N ILE A 33 -8.73 -1.40 19.23
CA ILE A 33 -9.31 -1.34 17.88
C ILE A 33 -10.74 -1.92 17.86
N PRO A 34 -11.61 -1.48 16.95
CA PRO A 34 -12.93 -2.07 16.78
C PRO A 34 -12.87 -3.54 16.35
N ARG A 35 -13.98 -4.25 16.54
CA ARG A 35 -14.15 -5.60 15.99
C ARG A 35 -14.15 -5.53 14.46
N SER A 36 -13.38 -6.42 13.85
CA SER A 36 -13.29 -6.56 12.40
C SER A 36 -14.20 -7.67 11.88
N THR A 37 -14.49 -7.62 10.58
CA THR A 37 -15.06 -8.76 9.84
C THR A 37 -14.13 -9.97 9.99
N MET A 38 -14.73 -11.16 10.06
CA MET A 38 -13.98 -12.41 10.23
C MET A 38 -12.94 -12.58 9.11
N GLY A 39 -11.69 -12.87 9.50
CA GLY A 39 -10.58 -13.08 8.56
C GLY A 39 -9.71 -11.85 8.30
N CYS A 40 -9.96 -10.70 8.95
CA CYS A 40 -9.12 -9.51 8.83
C CYS A 40 -9.03 -8.74 10.16
N GLY A 41 -8.19 -7.69 10.17
CA GLY A 41 -7.92 -6.85 11.34
C GLY A 41 -6.84 -7.41 12.28
N GLY A 42 -6.35 -6.58 13.19
CA GLY A 42 -5.40 -7.00 14.21
C GLY A 42 -4.44 -5.92 14.72
N GLU A 43 -3.83 -6.23 15.86
CA GLU A 43 -2.75 -5.45 16.48
C GLU A 43 -1.41 -6.02 15.98
N LEU A 44 -0.63 -5.22 15.25
CA LEU A 44 0.60 -5.64 14.59
C LEU A 44 1.80 -4.86 15.13
N LEU A 45 2.99 -5.46 15.04
CA LEU A 45 4.25 -4.82 15.43
C LEU A 45 5.09 -4.49 14.21
N ALA A 46 5.53 -3.24 14.11
CA ALA A 46 6.55 -2.82 13.17
C ALA A 46 7.93 -3.08 13.77
N GLY A 47 8.72 -3.95 13.14
CA GLY A 47 10.10 -4.26 13.54
C GLY A 47 11.13 -3.59 12.63
N ASP A 48 12.37 -4.04 12.74
CA ASP A 48 13.53 -3.58 11.97
C ASP A 48 13.56 -4.07 10.50
N LYS A 49 12.59 -4.91 10.12
CA LYS A 49 12.46 -5.47 8.77
C LYS A 49 11.13 -5.09 8.15
N TRP A 50 11.14 -4.93 6.83
CA TRP A 50 9.93 -4.71 6.05
C TRP A 50 8.98 -5.91 6.17
N LEU A 51 7.77 -5.64 6.64
CA LEU A 51 6.66 -6.59 6.68
C LEU A 51 5.61 -6.18 5.66
N THR A 52 4.87 -7.15 5.13
CA THR A 52 3.79 -6.91 4.16
C THR A 52 2.45 -7.25 4.81
N LEU A 53 1.48 -6.35 4.69
CA LEU A 53 0.09 -6.58 5.06
C LEU A 53 -0.75 -6.63 3.78
N LYS A 54 -1.59 -7.66 3.66
CA LYS A 54 -2.52 -7.83 2.56
C LYS A 54 -3.92 -8.07 3.12
N ASN A 55 -4.92 -7.59 2.40
CA ASN A 55 -6.32 -7.90 2.65
C ASN A 55 -7.06 -8.06 1.33
N SER A 56 -8.07 -8.91 1.34
CA SER A 56 -9.06 -9.06 0.26
C SER A 56 -10.48 -9.24 0.81
N ILE A 57 -10.67 -9.05 2.12
CA ILE A 57 -11.95 -9.27 2.80
C ILE A 57 -12.87 -8.07 2.56
N VAL A 58 -14.06 -8.37 2.04
CA VAL A 58 -15.18 -7.42 1.98
C VAL A 58 -15.79 -7.31 3.38
N GLY A 59 -15.91 -6.10 3.90
CA GLY A 59 -16.37 -5.85 5.25
C GLY A 59 -15.64 -4.66 5.87
N SER A 60 -15.63 -4.61 7.21
CA SER A 60 -14.93 -3.58 7.98
C SER A 60 -13.76 -4.21 8.72
N CYS A 61 -12.55 -3.82 8.38
CA CYS A 61 -11.31 -4.37 8.92
C CYS A 61 -10.46 -3.26 9.51
N PHE A 62 -9.97 -3.48 10.72
CA PHE A 62 -9.22 -2.49 11.49
C PHE A 62 -7.89 -3.08 11.95
N TRP A 63 -6.80 -2.40 11.62
CA TRP A 63 -5.47 -2.73 12.14
C TRP A 63 -4.87 -1.54 12.86
N ARG A 64 -4.12 -1.82 13.93
CA ARG A 64 -3.20 -0.88 14.55
C ARG A 64 -1.81 -1.47 14.47
N ILE A 65 -0.90 -0.77 13.79
CA ILE A 65 0.50 -1.14 13.70
C ILE A 65 1.27 -0.28 14.70
N THR A 66 2.00 -0.91 15.60
CA THR A 66 2.78 -0.24 16.65
C THR A 66 4.27 -0.50 16.46
N ALA A 67 5.06 0.56 16.41
CA ALA A 67 6.50 0.50 16.55
C ALA A 67 6.87 0.48 18.05
N PRO A 68 7.72 -0.45 18.51
CA PRO A 68 8.28 -0.42 19.87
C PRO A 68 8.99 0.90 20.19
N TYR A 69 9.69 1.47 19.20
CA TYR A 69 10.40 2.75 19.32
C TYR A 69 10.29 3.55 18.02
N GLY A 70 10.37 4.87 18.11
CA GLY A 70 10.32 5.73 16.93
C GLY A 70 8.92 5.79 16.31
N LYS A 71 8.86 5.67 14.99
CA LYS A 71 7.63 5.80 14.18
C LYS A 71 7.41 4.55 13.34
N VAL A 72 6.21 4.43 12.80
CA VAL A 72 5.91 3.48 11.71
C VAL A 72 6.04 4.19 10.37
N HIS A 73 6.87 3.65 9.49
CA HIS A 73 6.95 3.99 8.07
C HIS A 73 6.17 2.96 7.28
N LEU A 74 5.32 3.43 6.37
CA LEU A 74 4.43 2.60 5.56
C LEU A 74 4.41 3.06 4.11
N GLU A 75 4.23 2.12 3.20
CA GLU A 75 3.99 2.39 1.78
C GLU A 75 2.84 1.52 1.27
N VAL A 76 1.92 2.12 0.52
CA VAL A 76 0.81 1.41 -0.12
C VAL A 76 1.26 0.98 -1.51
N LEU A 77 1.33 -0.33 -1.74
CA LEU A 77 1.78 -0.90 -3.01
C LEU A 77 0.63 -1.10 -3.98
N ASP A 78 -0.55 -1.43 -3.45
CA ASP A 78 -1.77 -1.68 -4.23
C ASP A 78 -3.00 -1.39 -3.36
N ALA A 79 -4.02 -0.77 -3.94
CA ALA A 79 -5.31 -0.51 -3.31
C ALA A 79 -6.38 -0.51 -4.41
N THR A 80 -7.18 -1.58 -4.44
CA THR A 80 -8.23 -1.80 -5.45
C THR A 80 -9.57 -2.01 -4.75
N TYR A 81 -10.42 -0.99 -4.83
CA TYR A 81 -11.77 -0.94 -4.31
C TYR A 81 -12.73 -0.42 -5.39
N VAL A 82 -14.03 -0.45 -5.10
CA VAL A 82 -15.01 0.24 -5.95
C VAL A 82 -14.73 1.74 -5.90
N CYS A 83 -14.35 2.30 -7.06
CA CYS A 83 -14.12 3.71 -7.24
C CYS A 83 -15.38 4.56 -7.03
N ASP A 84 -15.21 5.65 -6.30
CA ASP A 84 -16.12 6.78 -6.28
C ASP A 84 -15.31 8.08 -6.09
N SER A 85 -15.89 9.21 -6.47
CA SER A 85 -15.35 10.56 -6.31
C SER A 85 -14.84 10.87 -4.89
N SER A 86 -15.48 10.29 -3.87
CA SER A 86 -15.17 10.56 -2.46
C SER A 86 -14.53 9.39 -1.72
N CYS A 87 -14.50 8.20 -2.35
CA CYS A 87 -14.16 6.94 -1.68
C CYS A 87 -14.90 6.77 -0.33
N ALA A 88 -16.18 7.15 -0.24
CA ALA A 88 -16.91 7.17 1.03
C ALA A 88 -17.30 5.78 1.54
N ASP A 89 -17.68 4.86 0.63
CA ASP A 89 -18.28 3.57 0.98
C ASP A 89 -17.32 2.38 0.85
N ASN A 90 -16.30 2.51 0.00
CA ASN A 90 -15.31 1.46 -0.26
C ASN A 90 -13.93 2.10 -0.30
N TYR A 91 -13.10 1.85 0.70
CA TYR A 91 -11.83 2.56 0.85
C TYR A 91 -10.82 1.81 1.72
N LEU A 92 -9.56 2.14 1.45
CA LEU A 92 -8.45 2.04 2.40
C LEU A 92 -8.22 3.44 3.00
N GLU A 93 -8.32 3.58 4.32
CA GLU A 93 -8.01 4.80 5.06
C GLU A 93 -6.77 4.56 5.93
N ILE A 94 -5.86 5.55 5.91
CA ILE A 94 -4.65 5.53 6.73
C ILE A 94 -4.67 6.73 7.67
N LYS A 95 -4.76 6.46 8.97
CA LYS A 95 -4.68 7.48 10.02
C LYS A 95 -3.28 7.45 10.64
N ARG A 96 -2.51 8.51 10.36
CA ARG A 96 -1.12 8.69 10.81
C ARG A 96 -0.95 9.71 11.94
N GLY A 97 -2.00 10.45 12.27
CA GLY A 97 -1.98 11.56 13.24
C GLY A 97 -1.92 11.07 14.69
N ALA A 98 -1.59 11.98 15.61
CA ALA A 98 -1.56 11.69 17.05
C ALA A 98 -2.95 11.50 17.67
N ILE A 99 -3.99 12.03 17.01
CA ILE A 99 -5.40 11.85 17.38
C ILE A 99 -6.16 11.29 16.17
N LEU A 100 -7.18 10.47 16.42
CA LEU A 100 -7.92 9.76 15.36
C LEU A 100 -9.23 10.43 14.95
N GLU A 101 -9.59 11.56 15.58
CA GLU A 101 -10.78 12.35 15.26
C GLU A 101 -10.84 12.73 13.78
N GLN A 102 -9.70 13.10 13.20
CA GLN A 102 -9.62 13.50 11.80
C GLN A 102 -9.64 12.28 10.89
N THR A 103 -10.53 12.29 9.90
CA THR A 103 -10.53 11.31 8.80
C THR A 103 -9.17 11.34 8.11
N GLY A 104 -8.55 10.17 7.99
CA GLY A 104 -7.31 9.99 7.26
C GLY A 104 -7.52 10.10 5.76
N PHE A 105 -6.43 9.99 5.00
CA PHE A 105 -6.55 9.94 3.55
C PHE A 105 -7.21 8.62 3.13
N ARG A 106 -8.32 8.72 2.39
CA ARG A 106 -9.06 7.58 1.81
C ARG A 106 -8.70 7.40 0.35
N GLN A 107 -8.41 6.16 -0.03
CA GLN A 107 -8.13 5.77 -1.41
C GLN A 107 -8.93 4.53 -1.78
N CYS A 108 -9.41 4.48 -3.03
CA CYS A 108 -10.26 3.40 -3.52
C CYS A 108 -9.92 2.90 -4.93
N CYS A 109 -9.40 3.75 -5.82
CA CYS A 109 -9.14 3.34 -7.20
C CYS A 109 -7.78 2.68 -7.40
N ASN A 110 -6.73 3.42 -7.05
CA ASN A 110 -5.35 3.01 -7.18
C ASN A 110 -4.62 3.42 -5.90
N ALA A 111 -3.53 2.73 -5.60
CA ALA A 111 -2.62 3.18 -4.57
C ALA A 111 -2.06 4.56 -4.91
N VAL A 112 -2.12 5.48 -3.95
CA VAL A 112 -1.40 6.74 -4.06
C VAL A 112 0.07 6.50 -3.70
N PRO A 113 1.01 6.80 -4.62
CA PRO A 113 2.43 6.54 -4.39
C PRO A 113 2.97 7.46 -3.30
N GLY A 114 3.98 6.96 -2.59
CA GLY A 114 4.76 7.73 -1.62
C GLY A 114 4.78 7.13 -0.22
N ASP A 115 5.72 7.65 0.57
CA ASP A 115 5.95 7.21 1.93
C ASP A 115 4.98 7.87 2.91
N ILE A 116 4.46 7.06 3.83
CA ILE A 116 3.58 7.49 4.92
C ILE A 116 4.28 7.19 6.24
N ILE A 117 4.73 8.25 6.89
CA ILE A 117 5.34 8.16 8.23
C ILE A 117 4.32 8.64 9.26
N SER A 118 4.15 7.86 10.33
CA SER A 118 3.30 8.22 11.47
C SER A 118 3.86 9.37 12.30
N VAL A 119 2.96 10.10 12.97
CA VAL A 119 3.33 11.16 13.91
C VAL A 119 3.80 10.55 15.23
N THR A 120 3.15 9.48 15.68
CA THR A 120 3.46 8.73 16.90
C THR A 120 4.11 7.39 16.56
N ASN A 121 4.26 6.51 17.55
CA ASN A 121 4.69 5.13 17.33
C ASN A 121 3.57 4.22 16.81
N GLN A 122 2.40 4.77 16.45
CA GLN A 122 1.24 4.02 15.99
C GLN A 122 0.70 4.57 14.68
N ILE A 123 0.23 3.67 13.82
CA ILE A 123 -0.54 4.00 12.62
C ILE A 123 -1.75 3.05 12.53
N TYR A 124 -2.88 3.58 12.08
CA TYR A 124 -4.12 2.83 11.98
C TYR A 124 -4.50 2.65 10.52
N ILE A 125 -4.81 1.41 10.15
CA ILE A 125 -5.23 1.01 8.81
C ILE A 125 -6.67 0.56 8.89
N ILE A 126 -7.52 1.16 8.06
CA ILE A 126 -8.95 0.90 8.05
C ILE A 126 -9.35 0.54 6.63
N SER A 127 -9.86 -0.67 6.44
CA SER A 127 -10.40 -1.11 5.16
C SER A 127 -11.89 -1.33 5.32
N VAL A 128 -12.69 -0.54 4.62
CA VAL A 128 -14.15 -0.71 4.57
C VAL A 128 -14.54 -0.97 3.12
N ALA A 129 -15.33 -2.02 2.89
CA ALA A 129 -15.91 -2.31 1.59
C ALA A 129 -17.27 -2.97 1.74
N LEU A 130 -18.27 -2.47 1.01
CA LEU A 130 -19.61 -3.05 0.93
C LEU A 130 -19.68 -4.19 -0.09
N LYS A 131 -18.80 -4.18 -1.09
CA LYS A 131 -18.72 -5.19 -2.15
C LYS A 131 -17.29 -5.27 -2.69
N ALA A 132 -16.99 -6.36 -3.40
CA ALA A 132 -15.73 -6.49 -4.11
C ALA A 132 -15.62 -5.47 -5.27
N PRO A 133 -14.39 -5.05 -5.64
CA PRO A 133 -13.11 -5.44 -5.04
C PRO A 133 -12.87 -4.75 -3.68
N ALA A 134 -12.05 -5.39 -2.84
CA ALA A 134 -11.71 -4.92 -1.49
C ALA A 134 -10.25 -5.26 -1.13
N ASN A 135 -9.35 -5.05 -2.10
CA ASN A 135 -7.98 -5.54 -2.02
C ASN A 135 -7.02 -4.41 -1.67
N PHE A 136 -6.08 -4.67 -0.77
CA PHE A 136 -4.88 -3.84 -0.66
C PHE A 136 -3.65 -4.68 -0.38
N THR A 137 -2.50 -4.14 -0.75
CA THR A 137 -1.18 -4.59 -0.32
C THR A 137 -0.40 -3.37 0.14
N LEU A 138 0.11 -3.42 1.35
CA LEU A 138 1.01 -2.40 1.89
C LEU A 138 2.21 -3.07 2.55
N ARG A 139 3.28 -2.30 2.72
CA ARG A 139 4.43 -2.70 3.51
C ARG A 139 4.71 -1.68 4.60
N TYR A 140 5.27 -2.14 5.71
CA TYR A 140 5.58 -1.29 6.84
C TYR A 140 6.85 -1.76 7.55
N ILE A 141 7.50 -0.81 8.24
CA ILE A 141 8.72 -1.00 9.00
C ILE A 141 8.77 0.02 10.15
N GLN A 142 9.54 -0.27 11.18
CA GLN A 142 9.90 0.71 12.20
C GLN A 142 10.89 1.72 11.62
N ASP A 143 10.59 3.00 11.78
CA ASP A 143 11.47 4.12 11.47
C ASP A 143 12.06 4.69 12.76
N THR A 144 13.36 4.42 12.93
CA THR A 144 14.19 5.07 13.93
C THR A 144 14.95 6.21 13.26
N THR A 145 14.77 7.45 13.73
CA THR A 145 15.45 8.64 13.20
C THR A 145 16.99 8.58 13.22
N SER A 146 17.57 7.55 13.86
CA SER A 146 19.01 7.35 14.03
C SER A 146 19.69 6.61 12.88
N ASN A 147 18.97 5.86 12.05
CA ASN A 147 19.57 5.01 11.01
C ASN A 147 18.78 5.08 9.69
N PRO A 148 19.44 5.01 8.53
CA PRO A 148 18.77 4.82 7.26
C PRO A 148 17.94 3.54 7.26
N LEU A 149 16.73 3.59 6.68
CA LEU A 149 15.91 2.40 6.52
C LEU A 149 16.57 1.39 5.58
N PRO A 150 16.46 0.08 5.86
CA PRO A 150 16.91 -0.94 4.92
C PRO A 150 16.13 -0.80 3.61
N LYS A 151 16.79 -1.09 2.48
CA LYS A 151 16.15 -1.05 1.17
C LYS A 151 14.90 -1.93 1.18
N ALA A 152 13.78 -1.35 0.77
CA ALA A 152 12.53 -2.09 0.72
C ALA A 152 12.61 -3.22 -0.32
N PRO A 153 11.95 -4.37 -0.09
CA PRO A 153 11.85 -5.42 -1.10
C PRO A 153 11.29 -4.84 -2.41
N PRO A 154 11.73 -5.28 -3.60
CA PRO A 154 11.16 -4.77 -4.85
C PRO A 154 9.64 -4.99 -4.86
N ALA A 155 8.88 -3.96 -5.22
CA ALA A 155 7.43 -4.10 -5.39
C ALA A 155 7.16 -5.10 -6.52
N GLN A 156 6.14 -5.95 -6.37
CA GLN A 156 5.76 -6.88 -7.44
C GLN A 156 5.23 -6.10 -8.63
N TRP A 157 6.02 -6.01 -9.69
CA TRP A 157 5.70 -5.30 -10.92
C TRP A 157 4.58 -6.05 -11.67
N LYS A 158 3.35 -5.49 -11.70
CA LYS A 158 2.19 -6.12 -12.37
C LYS A 158 2.08 -5.80 -13.88
N GLY A 159 3.02 -5.07 -14.48
CA GLY A 159 3.13 -4.98 -15.94
C GLY A 159 2.17 -4.02 -16.66
N TYR A 160 1.37 -3.19 -15.96
CA TYR A 160 0.35 -2.35 -16.60
C TYR A 160 0.75 -0.89 -16.85
N GLY A 161 1.97 -0.48 -16.49
CA GLY A 161 2.50 0.85 -16.79
C GLY A 161 3.48 0.79 -17.94
N GLY A 162 3.34 1.64 -18.95
CA GLY A 162 4.41 1.90 -19.92
C GLY A 162 5.66 2.47 -19.25
N ILE A 163 6.53 3.16 -20.00
CA ILE A 163 7.80 3.73 -19.48
C ILE A 163 7.66 4.60 -18.20
N THR A 164 6.50 5.17 -17.92
CA THR A 164 6.21 5.87 -16.65
C THR A 164 6.18 4.96 -15.42
N GLY A 165 5.85 3.67 -15.59
CA GLY A 165 5.95 2.65 -14.54
C GLY A 165 7.37 2.13 -14.32
N LEU A 166 8.26 2.29 -15.32
CA LEU A 166 9.69 2.03 -15.15
C LEU A 166 10.29 3.12 -14.25
N ILE A 167 9.99 4.39 -14.54
CA ILE A 167 10.48 5.57 -13.78
C ILE A 167 10.05 5.57 -12.30
N GLY A 168 8.89 4.99 -11.97
CA GLY A 168 8.45 4.81 -10.58
C GLY A 168 9.13 3.66 -9.81
N ALA A 169 9.83 2.74 -10.51
CA ALA A 169 10.52 1.60 -9.92
C ALA A 169 12.04 1.83 -9.74
N GLU A 170 12.57 3.00 -10.11
CA GLU A 170 14.02 3.26 -10.30
C GLU A 170 14.77 3.66 -9.03
N ASN A 171 14.25 3.41 -7.83
CA ASN A 171 15.06 3.54 -6.61
C ASN A 171 15.98 2.31 -6.41
N GLY A 172 16.65 1.86 -7.48
CA GLY A 172 17.58 0.74 -7.38
C GLY A 172 18.04 0.05 -8.65
N ILE A 173 18.04 0.70 -9.83
CA ILE A 173 18.67 0.12 -11.02
C ILE A 173 20.17 0.43 -10.96
N ASP A 174 20.98 -0.62 -10.83
CA ASP A 174 22.40 -0.60 -11.13
C ASP A 174 22.59 -0.09 -12.58
N ASN A 175 23.26 1.04 -12.70
CA ASN A 175 23.47 1.86 -13.90
C ASN A 175 24.33 1.21 -15.01
N THR A 176 24.45 -0.12 -14.97
CA THR A 176 25.20 -0.93 -15.93
C THR A 176 24.31 -1.44 -17.07
N TRP A 177 23.01 -1.71 -16.82
CA TRP A 177 22.09 -2.28 -17.82
C TRP A 177 21.42 -1.25 -18.75
N GLU A 178 21.16 -0.03 -18.27
CA GLU A 178 20.56 1.04 -19.09
C GLU A 178 21.44 1.43 -20.29
N ARG A 179 22.77 1.41 -20.11
CA ARG A 179 23.71 1.70 -21.20
C ARG A 179 23.70 0.64 -22.30
N VAL A 180 23.37 -0.60 -21.97
CA VAL A 180 23.31 -1.72 -22.94
C VAL A 180 22.05 -1.58 -23.79
N ILE A 181 20.90 -1.39 -23.15
CA ILE A 181 19.60 -1.30 -23.84
C ILE A 181 19.51 -0.05 -24.72
N LEU A 182 19.93 1.12 -24.22
CA LEU A 182 19.88 2.38 -24.97
C LEU A 182 20.85 2.43 -26.16
N LYS A 183 21.91 1.61 -26.17
CA LYS A 183 22.82 1.51 -27.32
C LYS A 183 22.31 0.59 -28.42
N GLU A 184 21.48 -0.39 -28.10
CA GLU A 184 20.94 -1.33 -29.10
C GLU A 184 19.59 -0.89 -29.72
N LEU A 185 18.86 0.00 -29.04
CA LEU A 185 17.55 0.51 -29.47
C LEU A 185 17.58 1.81 -30.31
N PRO A 186 18.53 1.97 -31.26
CA PRO A 186 18.22 2.72 -32.48
C PRO A 186 18.72 2.05 -33.78
N ARG A 187 18.90 0.73 -33.82
CA ARG A 187 19.22 0.01 -35.09
C ARG A 187 18.21 -1.04 -35.53
N THR A 188 17.35 -1.52 -34.64
CA THR A 188 16.34 -2.55 -34.96
C THR A 188 15.00 -1.96 -35.41
N LEU A 189 14.69 -0.71 -35.08
CA LEU A 189 13.39 -0.07 -35.38
C LEU A 189 13.34 0.69 -36.71
N GLN A 190 14.44 0.80 -37.46
CA GLN A 190 14.45 1.48 -38.77
C GLN A 190 14.11 0.55 -39.96
N THR A 191 14.03 -0.76 -39.77
CA THR A 191 13.79 -1.73 -40.85
C THR A 191 12.45 -2.45 -40.83
N PHE A 192 11.64 -2.30 -39.76
CA PHE A 192 10.32 -2.95 -39.70
C PHE A 192 9.21 -2.00 -40.15
N GLY A 193 8.90 -2.09 -41.44
CA GLY A 193 7.64 -1.58 -42.01
C GLY A 193 6.43 -2.24 -41.34
N ARG A 194 5.33 -1.46 -41.27
CA ARG A 194 4.01 -1.75 -40.68
C ARG A 194 3.62 -3.25 -40.60
N PRO A 195 3.24 -3.78 -39.43
CA PRO A 195 2.79 -5.16 -39.33
C PRO A 195 1.32 -5.31 -39.74
N THR A 196 1.05 -6.18 -40.71
CA THR A 196 -0.27 -6.76 -40.96
C THR A 196 -0.41 -8.08 -40.20
N SER A 197 -1.61 -8.32 -39.69
CA SER A 197 -2.11 -9.45 -38.89
C SER A 197 -1.36 -10.80 -39.01
N ASN A 198 -0.68 -11.20 -37.93
CA ASN A 198 -0.76 -12.50 -37.24
C ASN A 198 0.57 -12.81 -36.52
N LEU A 199 0.59 -12.59 -35.20
CA LEU A 199 1.80 -12.62 -34.36
C LEU A 199 2.40 -14.02 -34.11
N PHE A 200 1.70 -15.10 -34.48
CA PHE A 200 2.07 -16.47 -34.11
C PHE A 200 2.93 -17.20 -35.15
N SER A 201 3.14 -16.65 -36.35
CA SER A 201 4.02 -17.25 -37.36
C SER A 201 5.50 -16.85 -37.23
N ASP A 202 5.82 -15.82 -36.43
CA ASP A 202 7.19 -15.27 -36.38
C ASP A 202 8.08 -15.88 -35.29
N ILE A 203 7.48 -16.51 -34.26
CA ILE A 203 8.26 -17.15 -33.17
C ILE A 203 8.99 -18.41 -33.67
N SER A 204 8.43 -19.12 -34.66
CA SER A 204 9.04 -20.34 -35.22
C SER A 204 10.29 -20.05 -36.06
N ARG A 205 10.41 -18.83 -36.63
CA ARG A 205 11.62 -18.40 -37.37
C ARG A 205 12.75 -17.95 -36.47
N ILE A 206 12.45 -17.34 -35.32
CA ILE A 206 13.45 -16.88 -34.36
C ILE A 206 14.21 -18.07 -33.74
N LEU A 207 13.52 -19.17 -33.45
CA LEU A 207 14.15 -20.36 -32.87
C LEU A 207 15.14 -21.06 -33.82
N GLN A 208 14.97 -20.94 -35.15
CA GLN A 208 15.90 -21.57 -36.10
C GLN A 208 17.23 -20.83 -36.28
N ILE A 209 17.31 -19.55 -35.88
CA ILE A 209 18.53 -18.75 -36.00
C ILE A 209 19.51 -19.05 -34.84
N PHE A 210 19.02 -19.48 -33.68
CA PHE A 210 19.85 -19.76 -32.51
C PHE A 210 20.51 -21.16 -32.50
N PHE A 211 20.04 -22.11 -33.32
CA PHE A 211 20.53 -23.50 -33.30
C PHE A 211 21.52 -23.88 -34.42
N ASN A 212 21.97 -22.93 -35.26
CA ASN A 212 23.01 -23.24 -36.25
C ASN A 212 23.95 -22.04 -36.48
N PRO A 213 25.05 -21.93 -35.72
CA PRO A 213 26.05 -20.91 -35.98
C PRO A 213 26.88 -21.34 -37.20
N ARG A 214 26.91 -20.50 -38.24
CA ARG A 214 28.04 -20.49 -39.18
C ARG A 214 29.03 -19.42 -38.73
#